data_AF-A0A2V0PFZ8-F1
#
_entry.id   AF-A0A2V0PFZ8-F1
#
_cell.length_a   1.000
_cell.length_b   1.000
_cell.length_c   1.000
_cell.angle_alpha   90.00
_cell.angle_beta   90.00
_cell.angle_gamma   90.00
#
_symmetry.space_group_name_H-M   'P 1'
#
loop_
_entity.id
_entity.type
_entity.pdbx_description
1 polymer ?
#
loop_
_entity_poly.entity_id
_entity_poly.type
_entity_poly.pdbx_seq_one_letter_code
_entity_poly.pdbx_strand_id
1 'polypeptide(L)'
;MRPRCSPLTAAAALPVPCSCAARRARCARPAAAVAGPGSGGGASSGESNLEAAFPGGGAPAAAAGAAAGPPGWAAAPAKQQQPQPQQAQQEQQQRPPPARTRNPASCPPCEGTGRVACKECDGSGRLMRGGYQKRNRVDLSRVLDSKWTAMETTLGWRHFRVLQVRKASPRATFLLLQASCDASAQIWVNAQNLRDRQRWAAGWLQMSEILGQAEGAVGSGQVCRSCSGLGVKVCAACEGTGQVRVVVL
;
A
#
# COMPACT_ATOMS: atom_id res chain seq x y z
N MET A 1 47.57 14.20 51.55
CA MET A 1 48.74 14.71 50.81
C MET A 1 48.68 14.20 49.37
N ARG A 2 48.70 15.10 48.38
CA ARG A 2 48.74 14.76 46.94
C ARG A 2 50.17 14.34 46.55
N PRO A 3 50.34 13.57 45.46
CA PRO A 3 50.70 14.20 44.17
C PRO A 3 49.79 13.68 43.04
N ARG A 4 49.17 14.52 42.19
CA ARG A 4 49.72 15.19 40.99
C ARG A 4 50.45 14.23 40.04
N CYS A 5 49.71 13.69 39.05
CA CYS A 5 50.25 13.27 37.76
C CYS A 5 49.64 14.14 36.66
N SER A 6 50.51 14.76 35.87
CA SER A 6 50.18 15.60 34.72
C SER A 6 49.83 14.76 33.47
N PRO A 7 49.16 15.37 32.47
CA PRO A 7 48.83 14.76 31.18
C PRO A 7 49.95 14.97 30.15
N LEU A 8 50.02 14.15 29.10
CA LEU A 8 50.50 14.43 27.73
C LEU A 8 51.06 13.15 27.09
N THR A 9 50.33 12.56 26.13
CA THR A 9 50.89 12.31 24.79
C THR A 9 49.76 12.11 23.79
N ALA A 10 49.68 13.03 22.84
CA ALA A 10 48.92 12.88 21.61
C ALA A 10 49.67 11.92 20.68
N ALA A 11 48.99 10.90 20.15
CA ALA A 11 49.44 10.16 18.98
C ALA A 11 48.34 10.24 17.93
N ALA A 12 48.62 11.04 16.90
CA ALA A 12 47.83 11.15 15.69
C ALA A 12 47.86 9.80 14.94
N ALA A 13 46.72 9.12 14.85
CA ALA A 13 46.51 8.03 13.91
C ALA A 13 45.90 8.62 12.63
N LEU A 14 46.70 8.63 11.57
CA LEU A 14 46.29 9.01 10.22
C LEU A 14 45.27 8.00 9.64
N PRO A 15 44.34 8.45 8.79
CA PRO A 15 43.35 7.58 8.15
C PRO A 15 44.01 6.67 7.11
N VAL A 16 43.69 5.37 7.21
CA VAL A 16 43.99 4.37 6.18
C VAL A 16 43.07 4.61 4.99
N PRO A 17 43.57 4.84 3.76
CA PRO A 17 42.72 4.86 2.57
C PRO A 17 42.29 3.42 2.23
N CYS A 18 41.04 3.07 2.51
CA CYS A 18 40.42 1.88 1.94
C CYS A 18 40.31 2.07 0.42
N SER A 19 41.29 1.52 -0.30
CA SER A 19 41.22 1.27 -1.73
C SER A 19 40.11 0.25 -2.02
N CYS A 20 38.88 0.70 -2.23
CA CYS A 20 37.87 -0.07 -2.96
C CYS A 20 38.18 0.04 -4.46
N ALA A 21 39.28 -0.60 -4.87
CA ALA A 21 39.54 -0.88 -6.26
C ALA A 21 38.49 -1.88 -6.76
N ALA A 22 37.80 -1.47 -7.82
CA ALA A 22 36.79 -2.20 -8.56
C ALA A 22 37.17 -3.67 -8.82
N ARG A 23 36.42 -4.61 -8.21
CA ARG A 23 36.28 -5.96 -8.75
C ARG A 23 35.00 -6.03 -9.56
N ARG A 24 35.15 -5.78 -10.87
CA ARG A 24 34.24 -6.32 -11.88
C ARG A 24 34.38 -7.84 -11.89
N ALA A 25 33.61 -8.54 -11.06
CA ALA A 25 33.45 -9.98 -11.17
C ALA A 25 32.47 -10.28 -12.31
N ARG A 26 33.01 -10.81 -13.41
CA ARG A 26 32.24 -11.47 -14.47
C ARG A 26 31.61 -12.73 -13.86
N CYS A 27 30.29 -12.74 -13.70
CA CYS A 27 29.58 -13.99 -13.45
C CYS A 27 29.27 -14.64 -14.80
N ALA A 28 30.09 -15.64 -15.13
CA ALA A 28 29.78 -16.62 -16.15
C ALA A 28 28.50 -17.39 -15.77
N ARG A 29 27.62 -17.58 -16.75
CA ARG A 29 26.45 -18.46 -16.67
C ARG A 29 26.93 -19.91 -16.62
N PRO A 30 26.44 -20.76 -15.69
CA PRO A 30 26.31 -22.18 -15.95
C PRO A 30 24.93 -22.48 -16.53
N ALA A 31 24.93 -23.31 -17.56
CA ALA A 31 23.75 -23.84 -18.23
C ALA A 31 23.18 -25.05 -17.47
N ALA A 32 21.84 -25.10 -17.46
CA ALA A 32 20.96 -26.27 -17.58
C ALA A 32 20.92 -27.39 -16.50
N ALA A 33 19.70 -27.96 -16.44
CA ALA A 33 19.31 -29.29 -15.94
C ALA A 33 18.94 -29.34 -14.44
N VAL A 34 17.89 -30.00 -13.92
CA VAL A 34 16.90 -30.99 -14.40
C VAL A 34 15.62 -30.86 -13.51
N ALA A 35 14.47 -31.24 -14.04
CA ALA A 35 13.18 -31.36 -13.36
C ALA A 35 13.09 -32.53 -12.35
N GLY A 36 12.18 -32.43 -11.38
CA GLY A 36 11.73 -33.55 -10.55
C GLY A 36 10.55 -33.17 -9.63
N PRO A 37 9.43 -33.92 -9.59
CA PRO A 37 8.24 -33.60 -8.80
C PRO A 37 8.10 -34.42 -7.49
N GLY A 38 7.37 -33.88 -6.51
CA GLY A 38 6.82 -34.58 -5.32
C GLY A 38 6.13 -33.57 -4.40
N SER A 39 4.79 -33.53 -4.28
CA SER A 39 3.94 -34.41 -3.46
C SER A 39 4.52 -34.57 -2.04
N GLY A 40 3.89 -34.23 -0.92
CA GLY A 40 2.51 -33.91 -0.54
C GLY A 40 2.42 -34.20 0.97
N GLY A 41 1.39 -33.68 1.66
CA GLY A 41 1.00 -34.16 3.00
C GLY A 41 1.25 -33.19 4.14
N GLY A 42 0.20 -32.46 4.51
CA GLY A 42 0.04 -31.93 5.86
C GLY A 42 -0.82 -32.88 6.69
N ALA A 43 -0.61 -32.87 8.01
CA ALA A 43 -1.67 -33.10 8.99
C ALA A 43 -1.25 -32.47 10.32
N SER A 44 -2.13 -31.58 10.77
CA SER A 44 -2.10 -30.82 12.00
C SER A 44 -2.85 -31.56 13.11
N SER A 45 -2.31 -31.58 14.32
CA SER A 45 -3.09 -31.78 15.55
C SER A 45 -2.44 -30.99 16.68
N GLY A 46 -3.19 -30.08 17.26
CA GLY A 46 -2.78 -29.23 18.37
C GLY A 46 -3.99 -28.53 18.97
N GLU A 47 -4.61 -29.23 19.93
CA GLU A 47 -5.37 -28.71 21.07
C GLU A 47 -4.58 -27.55 21.75
N SER A 48 -5.10 -26.66 22.60
CA SER A 48 -6.27 -26.65 23.45
C SER A 48 -6.54 -25.21 23.92
N ASN A 49 -7.81 -25.00 24.28
CA ASN A 49 -8.41 -24.04 25.22
C ASN A 49 -7.49 -23.34 26.24
N LEU A 50 -7.67 -22.03 26.48
CA LEU A 50 -7.65 -21.44 27.82
C LEU A 50 -8.17 -19.97 27.84
N GLU A 51 -9.31 -19.83 28.52
CA GLU A 51 -9.86 -18.63 29.15
C GLU A 51 -8.82 -17.80 29.92
N ALA A 52 -8.92 -16.47 29.82
CA ALA A 52 -8.60 -15.57 30.92
C ALA A 52 -9.33 -14.23 30.76
N ALA A 53 -10.19 -13.95 31.75
CA ALA A 53 -10.86 -12.70 31.99
C ALA A 53 -9.89 -11.55 32.28
N PHE A 54 -10.26 -10.33 31.91
CA PHE A 54 -9.72 -9.10 32.50
C PHE A 54 -10.85 -8.13 32.85
N PRO A 55 -10.95 -7.68 34.11
CA PRO A 55 -11.81 -6.57 34.49
C PRO A 55 -11.07 -5.23 34.40
N GLY A 56 -11.84 -4.15 34.30
CA GLY A 56 -11.49 -2.89 34.97
C GLY A 56 -10.95 -1.75 34.11
N GLY A 57 -11.83 -0.77 33.85
CA GLY A 57 -11.70 0.57 34.44
C GLY A 57 -10.54 1.47 34.03
N GLY A 58 -10.88 2.63 33.44
CA GLY A 58 -9.95 3.77 33.41
C GLY A 58 -10.28 4.80 32.32
N ALA A 59 -11.32 5.60 32.54
CA ALA A 59 -11.49 6.87 31.84
C ALA A 59 -10.59 7.95 32.47
N PRO A 60 -9.99 8.84 31.68
CA PRO A 60 -9.72 10.19 32.16
C PRO A 60 -10.49 11.25 31.37
N ALA A 61 -11.29 11.97 32.17
CA ALA A 61 -11.64 13.37 32.17
C ALA A 61 -11.21 14.27 31.00
N ALA A 62 -12.22 15.02 30.54
CA ALA A 62 -12.13 16.25 29.80
C ALA A 62 -11.26 17.32 30.49
N ALA A 63 -10.56 18.11 29.70
CA ALA A 63 -10.13 19.45 30.08
C ALA A 63 -10.51 20.40 28.94
N ALA A 64 -11.52 21.22 29.24
CA ALA A 64 -11.91 22.38 28.48
C ALA A 64 -10.82 23.46 28.61
N GLY A 65 -10.43 24.05 27.48
CA GLY A 65 -9.58 25.23 27.41
C GLY A 65 -10.27 26.27 26.53
N ALA A 66 -10.94 27.21 27.18
CA ALA A 66 -11.61 28.35 26.57
C ALA A 66 -10.63 29.48 26.26
N ALA A 67 -11.12 30.40 25.42
CA ALA A 67 -10.77 31.82 25.32
C ALA A 67 -9.43 32.19 24.64
N ALA A 68 -9.54 32.88 23.50
CA ALA A 68 -9.39 34.33 23.43
C ALA A 68 -9.39 34.78 21.96
N GLY A 69 -10.43 35.49 21.55
CA GLY A 69 -10.47 36.19 20.26
C GLY A 69 -9.78 37.55 20.36
N PRO A 70 -9.10 38.01 19.29
CA PRO A 70 -8.69 39.41 19.19
C PRO A 70 -9.78 40.29 18.55
N PRO A 71 -9.74 41.61 18.81
CA PRO A 71 -10.84 42.54 18.57
C PRO A 71 -10.85 43.18 17.17
N GLY A 72 -12.06 43.61 16.83
CA GLY A 72 -12.48 44.64 15.87
C GLY A 72 -11.44 45.31 14.97
N TRP A 73 -11.60 45.09 13.67
CA TRP A 73 -11.14 46.00 12.62
C TRP A 73 -12.36 46.70 12.01
N ALA A 74 -12.21 48.01 11.86
CA ALA A 74 -13.25 48.94 11.45
C ALA A 74 -13.74 48.70 10.02
N ALA A 75 -15.05 48.88 9.82
CA ALA A 75 -15.72 48.79 8.53
C ALA A 75 -15.29 49.94 7.61
N ALA A 76 -14.60 49.59 6.52
CA ALA A 76 -14.31 50.48 5.41
C ALA A 76 -15.52 50.56 4.44
N PRO A 77 -15.73 51.70 3.74
CA PRO A 77 -16.88 51.90 2.87
C PRO A 77 -16.84 50.97 1.64
N ALA A 78 -17.99 50.34 1.38
CA ALA A 78 -18.22 49.41 0.28
C ALA A 78 -17.99 50.09 -1.07
N LYS A 79 -16.85 49.80 -1.72
CA LYS A 79 -16.65 50.06 -3.13
C LYS A 79 -17.51 49.08 -3.93
N GLN A 80 -18.44 49.60 -4.72
CA GLN A 80 -19.14 48.85 -5.77
C GLN A 80 -18.09 48.28 -6.75
N GLN A 81 -17.79 46.99 -6.60
CA GLN A 81 -16.98 46.24 -7.56
C GLN A 81 -17.86 45.89 -8.75
N GLN A 82 -17.51 46.43 -9.92
CA GLN A 82 -18.02 45.94 -11.18
C GLN A 82 -17.62 44.45 -11.35
N PRO A 83 -18.55 43.57 -11.73
CA PRO A 83 -18.27 42.15 -11.90
C PRO A 83 -17.18 41.96 -12.96
N GLN A 84 -16.07 41.31 -12.58
CA GLN A 84 -14.97 41.04 -13.48
C GLN A 84 -15.41 40.00 -14.54
N PRO A 85 -15.02 40.16 -15.82
CA PRO A 85 -15.41 39.27 -16.91
C PRO A 85 -14.95 37.80 -16.74
N GLN A 86 -14.08 37.52 -15.76
CA GLN A 86 -13.63 36.16 -15.44
C GLN A 86 -14.68 35.32 -14.71
N GLN A 87 -15.66 35.91 -14.01
CA GLN A 87 -16.71 35.13 -13.33
C GLN A 87 -17.69 34.46 -14.32
N ALA A 88 -17.93 35.06 -15.49
CA ALA A 88 -18.83 34.48 -16.50
C ALA A 88 -18.28 33.18 -17.14
N GLN A 89 -16.96 33.03 -17.21
CA GLN A 89 -16.33 31.81 -17.75
C GLN A 89 -16.35 30.65 -16.75
N GLN A 90 -16.35 30.93 -15.44
CA GLN A 90 -16.46 29.90 -14.41
C GLN A 90 -17.88 29.30 -14.34
N GLU A 91 -18.91 30.10 -14.61
CA GLU A 91 -20.31 29.61 -14.55
C GLU A 91 -20.66 28.66 -15.72
N GLN A 92 -20.02 28.82 -16.88
CA GLN A 92 -20.18 27.85 -17.98
C GLN A 92 -19.55 26.48 -17.69
N GLN A 93 -18.49 26.41 -16.87
CA GLN A 93 -17.87 25.14 -16.48
C GLN A 93 -18.65 24.39 -15.40
N GLN A 94 -19.56 25.07 -14.70
CA GLN A 94 -20.40 24.46 -13.65
C GLN A 94 -21.75 23.97 -14.16
N ARG A 95 -22.07 24.11 -15.46
CA ARG A 95 -23.29 23.49 -15.98
C ARG A 95 -23.16 21.97 -15.88
N PRO A 96 -24.04 21.28 -15.13
CA PRO A 96 -24.03 19.84 -15.08
C PRO A 96 -24.23 19.31 -16.52
N PRO A 97 -23.52 18.24 -16.91
CA PRO A 97 -23.70 17.66 -18.23
C PRO A 97 -25.18 17.32 -18.44
N PRO A 98 -25.73 17.53 -19.65
CA PRO A 98 -27.13 17.22 -19.93
C PRO A 98 -27.40 15.77 -19.56
N ALA A 99 -28.45 15.54 -18.77
CA ALA A 99 -28.82 14.21 -18.31
C ALA A 99 -29.00 13.30 -19.53
N ARG A 100 -28.13 12.29 -19.66
CA ARG A 100 -28.26 11.28 -20.72
C ARG A 100 -29.61 10.59 -20.53
N THR A 101 -30.54 10.76 -21.47
CA THR A 101 -31.81 10.03 -21.53
C THR A 101 -31.51 8.55 -21.69
N ARG A 102 -31.43 7.84 -20.55
CA ARG A 102 -31.27 6.38 -20.56
C ARG A 102 -32.56 5.77 -21.08
N ASN A 103 -32.43 4.88 -22.06
CA ASN A 103 -33.56 4.13 -22.57
C ASN A 103 -34.12 3.25 -21.42
N PRO A 104 -35.37 3.43 -20.96
CA PRO A 104 -35.91 2.75 -19.77
C PRO A 104 -35.95 1.23 -19.93
N ALA A 105 -35.87 0.72 -21.15
CA ALA A 105 -35.82 -0.71 -21.45
C ALA A 105 -34.44 -1.36 -21.20
N SER A 106 -33.36 -0.57 -21.12
CA SER A 106 -32.01 -1.10 -20.93
C SER A 106 -31.70 -1.37 -19.46
N CYS A 107 -31.09 -2.52 -19.18
CA CYS A 107 -30.69 -2.90 -17.82
C CYS A 107 -29.64 -1.91 -17.28
N PRO A 108 -29.94 -1.12 -16.21
CA PRO A 108 -29.05 -0.07 -15.71
C PRO A 108 -27.61 -0.51 -15.37
N PRO A 109 -27.36 -1.68 -14.75
CA PRO A 109 -26.00 -2.10 -14.39
C PRO A 109 -25.13 -2.55 -15.57
N CYS A 110 -25.71 -2.95 -16.70
CA CYS A 110 -24.96 -3.39 -17.89
C CYS A 110 -25.20 -2.54 -19.14
N GLU A 111 -26.02 -1.49 -19.04
CA GLU A 111 -26.38 -0.59 -20.13
C GLU A 111 -26.89 -1.32 -21.39
N GLY A 112 -27.62 -2.43 -21.22
CA GLY A 112 -28.14 -3.22 -22.33
C GLY A 112 -27.21 -4.30 -22.89
N THR A 113 -25.94 -4.38 -22.47
CA THR A 113 -24.99 -5.36 -23.04
C THR A 113 -25.16 -6.80 -22.51
N GLY A 114 -25.90 -6.97 -21.41
CA GLY A 114 -26.04 -8.26 -20.71
C GLY A 114 -24.78 -8.70 -19.94
N ARG A 115 -23.66 -7.96 -20.03
CA ARG A 115 -22.40 -8.30 -19.37
C ARG A 115 -21.92 -7.13 -18.54
N VAL A 116 -21.29 -7.42 -17.41
CA VAL A 116 -20.70 -6.41 -16.53
C VAL A 116 -19.24 -6.73 -16.31
N ALA A 117 -18.40 -5.69 -16.23
CA ALA A 117 -17.00 -5.87 -15.88
C ALA A 117 -16.89 -6.58 -14.52
N CYS A 118 -15.99 -7.57 -14.44
CA CYS A 118 -15.80 -8.33 -13.22
C CYS A 118 -15.13 -7.45 -12.16
N LYS A 119 -15.86 -7.15 -11.07
CA LYS A 119 -15.39 -6.28 -9.96
C LYS A 119 -14.13 -6.77 -9.22
N GLU A 120 -13.76 -8.03 -9.38
CA GLU A 120 -12.58 -8.59 -8.71
C GLU A 120 -11.29 -8.35 -9.46
N CYS A 121 -11.35 -8.38 -10.80
CA CYS A 121 -10.21 -8.11 -11.69
C CYS A 121 -10.36 -6.80 -12.46
N ASP A 122 -11.38 -6.00 -12.13
CA ASP A 122 -11.72 -4.72 -12.74
C ASP A 122 -11.77 -4.79 -14.28
N GLY A 123 -12.30 -5.89 -14.83
CA GLY A 123 -12.43 -6.08 -16.27
C GLY A 123 -11.26 -6.79 -16.97
N SER A 124 -10.12 -6.97 -16.31
CA SER A 124 -8.90 -7.49 -16.96
C SER A 124 -8.85 -9.02 -17.14
N GLY A 125 -9.74 -9.75 -16.45
CA GLY A 125 -9.75 -11.22 -16.43
C GLY A 125 -8.68 -11.85 -15.53
N ARG A 126 -7.71 -11.08 -15.07
CA ARG A 126 -6.63 -11.55 -14.21
C ARG A 126 -6.56 -10.71 -12.95
N LEU A 127 -6.29 -11.35 -11.83
CA LEU A 127 -6.17 -10.59 -10.59
C LEU A 127 -4.87 -9.79 -10.59
N MET A 128 -4.94 -8.61 -10.00
CA MET A 128 -3.78 -7.82 -9.64
C MET A 128 -2.86 -8.62 -8.72
N ARG A 129 -1.66 -8.07 -8.52
CA ARG A 129 -0.60 -8.69 -7.76
C ARG A 129 -1.05 -9.24 -6.40
N GLY A 130 -0.73 -10.52 -6.18
CA GLY A 130 -1.06 -11.29 -4.99
C GLY A 130 -2.54 -11.69 -4.88
N GLY A 131 -3.22 -11.77 -6.02
CA GLY A 131 -4.47 -12.48 -6.19
C GLY A 131 -5.64 -11.77 -5.53
N TYR A 132 -6.44 -12.51 -4.77
CA TYR A 132 -7.67 -12.01 -4.14
C TYR A 132 -7.42 -11.02 -3.01
N GLN A 133 -6.20 -10.98 -2.47
CA GLN A 133 -5.87 -10.07 -1.39
C GLN A 133 -5.43 -8.73 -1.98
N LYS A 134 -6.31 -7.73 -1.99
CA LYS A 134 -5.95 -6.38 -2.50
C LYS A 134 -4.90 -5.67 -1.61
N ARG A 135 -4.69 -6.14 -0.39
CA ARG A 135 -3.79 -5.53 0.62
C ARG A 135 -2.95 -6.61 1.31
N ASN A 136 -1.77 -6.23 1.79
CA ASN A 136 -0.98 -7.10 2.66
C ASN A 136 -1.65 -7.23 4.03
N ARG A 137 -1.66 -8.45 4.56
CA ARG A 137 -1.99 -8.70 5.97
C ARG A 137 -0.76 -8.35 6.79
N VAL A 138 -0.93 -7.39 7.71
CA VAL A 138 0.13 -6.92 8.61
C VAL A 138 -0.35 -7.17 10.02
N ASP A 139 0.21 -8.20 10.67
CA ASP A 139 -0.08 -8.55 12.05
C ASP A 139 1.00 -7.94 12.94
N LEU A 140 0.65 -6.88 13.67
CA LEU A 140 1.61 -6.09 14.45
C LEU A 140 2.35 -6.91 15.52
N SER A 141 1.77 -8.01 16.00
CA SER A 141 2.43 -8.91 16.96
C SER A 141 3.53 -9.77 16.34
N ARG A 142 3.51 -9.99 15.01
CA ARG A 142 4.45 -10.85 14.28
C ARG A 142 5.26 -10.07 13.24
N VAL A 143 5.24 -8.73 13.33
CA VAL A 143 5.88 -7.85 12.35
C VAL A 143 7.37 -7.66 12.61
N LEU A 144 7.85 -7.87 13.84
CA LEU A 144 9.29 -7.84 14.14
C LEU A 144 10.00 -8.94 13.35
N ASP A 145 11.16 -8.61 12.77
CA ASP A 145 11.95 -9.45 11.85
C ASP A 145 11.23 -9.92 10.58
N SER A 146 10.02 -9.41 10.32
CA SER A 146 9.34 -9.70 9.08
C SER A 146 10.09 -9.09 7.88
N LYS A 147 10.04 -9.82 6.77
CA LYS A 147 10.75 -9.51 5.54
C LYS A 147 9.83 -8.75 4.59
N TRP A 148 10.34 -7.71 3.96
CA TRP A 148 9.58 -6.85 3.04
C TRP A 148 10.42 -6.46 1.83
N THR A 149 9.76 -6.29 0.69
CA THR A 149 10.38 -5.81 -0.54
C THR A 149 9.70 -4.52 -1.01
N ALA A 150 10.45 -3.45 -1.17
CA ALA A 150 9.99 -2.18 -1.73
C ALA A 150 9.88 -2.29 -3.26
N MET A 151 8.74 -1.85 -3.78
CA MET A 151 8.46 -1.85 -5.22
C MET A 151 9.17 -0.74 -5.96
N GLU A 152 9.38 0.37 -5.28
CA GLU A 152 10.24 1.46 -5.70
C GLU A 152 11.54 1.40 -4.90
N THR A 153 12.66 1.63 -5.57
CA THR A 153 13.97 1.65 -4.92
C THR A 153 13.98 2.76 -3.87
N THR A 154 14.17 2.39 -2.59
CA THR A 154 14.15 3.33 -1.47
C THR A 154 15.55 3.36 -0.86
N LEU A 155 16.20 4.53 -0.81
CA LEU A 155 17.62 4.67 -0.41
C LEU A 155 18.59 3.78 -1.22
N GLY A 156 18.29 3.47 -2.47
CA GLY A 156 19.10 2.55 -3.29
C GLY A 156 18.84 1.06 -3.03
N TRP A 157 17.98 0.72 -2.06
CA TRP A 157 17.71 -0.66 -1.65
C TRP A 157 16.25 -1.07 -1.91
N ARG A 158 16.01 -2.38 -1.97
CA ARG A 158 14.67 -2.97 -2.16
C ARG A 158 14.29 -3.96 -1.06
N HIS A 159 15.22 -4.70 -0.50
CA HIS A 159 14.92 -5.70 0.54
C HIS A 159 15.16 -5.14 1.93
N PHE A 160 14.11 -5.16 2.75
CA PHE A 160 14.12 -4.63 4.10
C PHE A 160 13.62 -5.67 5.12
N ARG A 161 14.13 -5.59 6.34
CA ARG A 161 13.60 -6.31 7.51
C ARG A 161 13.15 -5.31 8.56
N VAL A 162 12.10 -5.64 9.31
CA VAL A 162 11.60 -4.79 10.39
C VAL A 162 12.42 -5.04 11.66
N LEU A 163 13.07 -4.00 12.19
CA LEU A 163 13.85 -4.09 13.43
C LEU A 163 13.06 -3.66 14.66
N GLN A 164 12.32 -2.56 14.55
CA GLN A 164 11.65 -1.94 15.68
C GLN A 164 10.24 -1.48 15.32
N VAL A 165 9.37 -1.49 16.32
CA VAL A 165 7.98 -1.02 16.22
C VAL A 165 7.82 0.10 17.24
N ARG A 166 7.42 1.29 16.77
CA ARG A 166 7.10 2.42 17.63
C ARG A 166 5.63 2.78 17.47
N LYS A 167 4.87 2.70 18.56
CA LYS A 167 3.49 3.19 18.61
C LYS A 167 3.55 4.69 18.92
N ALA A 168 3.13 5.52 17.96
CA ALA A 168 3.03 6.97 18.16
C ALA A 168 1.63 7.37 18.64
N SER A 169 0.60 6.70 18.12
CA SER A 169 -0.82 6.89 18.46
C SER A 169 -1.53 5.55 18.34
N PRO A 170 -2.70 5.34 18.97
CA PRO A 170 -3.50 4.13 18.80
C PRO A 170 -3.82 3.79 17.32
N ARG A 171 -3.83 4.79 16.42
CA ARG A 171 -4.07 4.58 14.98
C ARG A 171 -2.82 4.62 14.11
N ALA A 172 -1.68 5.08 14.64
CA ALA A 172 -0.45 5.27 13.89
C ALA A 172 0.71 4.53 14.56
N THR A 173 1.10 3.42 13.94
CA THR A 173 2.27 2.63 14.31
C THR A 173 3.32 2.80 13.23
N PHE A 174 4.54 3.13 13.63
CA PHE A 174 5.70 3.26 12.77
C PHE A 174 6.61 2.05 12.95
N LEU A 175 7.22 1.62 11.86
CA LEU A 175 8.09 0.47 11.78
C LEU A 175 9.44 0.94 11.26
N LEU A 176 10.51 0.61 11.97
CA LEU A 176 11.88 0.83 11.52
C LEU A 176 12.28 -0.33 10.63
N LEU A 177 12.49 -0.05 9.36
CA LEU A 177 12.94 -1.01 8.36
C LEU A 177 14.43 -0.78 8.10
N GLN A 178 15.21 -1.85 8.14
CA GLN A 178 16.64 -1.86 7.80
C GLN A 178 16.85 -2.63 6.51
N ALA A 179 17.69 -2.11 5.60
CA ALA A 179 18.06 -2.82 4.39
C ALA A 179 18.81 -4.12 4.72
N SER A 180 18.53 -5.20 3.98
CA SER A 180 19.17 -6.50 4.25
C SER A 180 20.65 -6.51 3.88
N CYS A 181 21.06 -5.69 2.91
CA CYS A 181 22.45 -5.59 2.43
C CYS A 181 23.27 -4.51 3.12
N ASP A 182 22.64 -3.58 3.84
CA ASP A 182 23.29 -2.43 4.45
C ASP A 182 22.60 -2.06 5.77
N ALA A 183 23.34 -2.22 6.87
CA ALA A 183 22.82 -1.95 8.20
C ALA A 183 22.61 -0.44 8.49
N SER A 184 23.29 0.43 7.73
CA SER A 184 23.22 1.89 7.87
C SER A 184 21.96 2.47 7.22
N ALA A 185 21.44 1.82 6.16
CA ALA A 185 20.22 2.23 5.50
C ALA A 185 18.98 1.80 6.30
N GLN A 186 18.45 2.76 7.06
CA GLN A 186 17.26 2.56 7.89
C GLN A 186 16.20 3.61 7.58
N ILE A 187 14.92 3.19 7.56
CA ILE A 187 13.78 4.08 7.29
C ILE A 187 12.64 3.79 8.25
N TRP A 188 11.96 4.85 8.69
CA TRP A 188 10.71 4.73 9.42
C TRP A 188 9.53 4.75 8.45
N VAL A 189 8.69 3.72 8.49
CA VAL A 189 7.52 3.56 7.62
C VAL A 189 6.28 3.36 8.46
N ASN A 190 5.19 4.07 8.13
CA ASN A 190 3.89 3.81 8.77
C ASN A 190 3.38 2.41 8.40
N ALA A 191 2.92 1.64 9.38
CA ALA A 191 2.36 0.30 9.17
C ALA A 191 1.21 0.26 8.15
N GLN A 192 0.47 1.36 7.95
CA GLN A 192 -0.55 1.47 6.91
C GLN A 192 0.04 1.44 5.49
N ASN A 193 1.25 1.97 5.29
CA ASN A 193 1.94 1.89 3.99
C ASN A 193 2.35 0.46 3.65
N LEU A 194 2.73 -0.37 4.63
CA LEU A 194 3.03 -1.78 4.36
C LEU A 194 1.82 -2.59 3.90
N ARG A 195 0.59 -2.11 4.17
CA ARG A 195 -0.64 -2.74 3.67
C ARG A 195 -0.83 -2.51 2.17
N ASP A 196 -0.23 -1.46 1.61
CA ASP A 196 -0.31 -1.16 0.18
C ASP A 196 0.66 -2.03 -0.63
N ARG A 197 0.07 -2.89 -1.47
CA ARG A 197 0.80 -3.83 -2.33
C ARG A 197 1.54 -3.18 -3.50
N GLN A 198 1.14 -1.95 -3.86
CA GLN A 198 1.81 -1.20 -4.91
C GLN A 198 3.16 -0.65 -4.45
N ARG A 199 3.29 -0.38 -3.13
CA ARG A 199 4.53 0.13 -2.54
C ARG A 199 5.38 -0.96 -1.92
N TRP A 200 4.75 -1.94 -1.27
CA TRP A 200 5.42 -2.97 -0.49
C TRP A 200 4.89 -4.37 -0.78
N ALA A 201 5.79 -5.33 -0.94
CA ALA A 201 5.48 -6.76 -0.93
C ALA A 201 5.96 -7.39 0.38
N ALA A 202 5.15 -8.27 0.95
CA ALA A 202 5.59 -9.13 2.05
C ALA A 202 6.53 -10.22 1.51
N GLY A 203 7.58 -10.54 2.26
CA GLY A 203 8.60 -11.50 1.87
C GLY A 203 9.72 -10.91 1.01
N TRP A 204 10.61 -11.77 0.55
CA TRP A 204 11.67 -11.42 -0.40
C TRP A 204 11.20 -11.75 -1.80
N LEU A 205 11.23 -10.75 -2.66
CA LEU A 205 10.85 -10.90 -4.05
C LEU A 205 12.06 -10.73 -4.96
N GLN A 206 12.15 -11.55 -6.01
CA GLN A 206 13.24 -11.49 -6.99
C GLN A 206 13.05 -10.33 -7.97
N MET A 207 14.14 -9.87 -8.58
CA MET A 207 14.09 -8.79 -9.57
C MET A 207 13.26 -9.17 -10.80
N SER A 208 13.33 -10.42 -11.25
CA SER A 208 12.50 -10.96 -12.35
C SER A 208 11.01 -10.85 -12.04
N GLU A 209 10.62 -11.16 -10.80
CA GLU A 209 9.24 -11.04 -10.35
C GLU A 209 8.79 -9.58 -10.26
N ILE A 210 9.67 -8.65 -9.86
CA ILE A 210 9.38 -7.20 -9.83
C ILE A 210 9.26 -6.64 -11.25
N LEU A 211 10.20 -6.96 -12.14
CA LEU A 211 10.28 -6.43 -13.51
C LEU A 211 9.23 -7.02 -14.44
N GLY A 212 8.96 -8.32 -14.36
CA GLY A 212 7.89 -8.99 -15.10
C GLY A 212 6.49 -8.46 -14.79
N GLN A 213 6.37 -7.52 -13.85
CA GLN A 213 5.15 -6.79 -13.51
C GLN A 213 5.13 -5.35 -14.04
N ALA A 214 6.29 -4.70 -14.19
CA ALA A 214 6.40 -3.32 -14.64
C ALA A 214 6.16 -3.18 -16.15
N GLU A 215 6.53 -4.19 -16.94
CA GLU A 215 6.39 -4.19 -18.40
C GLU A 215 4.97 -4.52 -18.91
N GLY A 216 3.95 -4.44 -18.06
CA GLY A 216 2.57 -4.51 -18.54
C GLY A 216 2.28 -5.83 -19.27
N ALA A 217 2.91 -6.94 -18.87
CA ALA A 217 2.44 -8.26 -19.24
C ALA A 217 1.06 -8.47 -18.59
N VAL A 218 0.02 -7.91 -19.23
CA VAL A 218 -1.40 -8.14 -19.01
C VAL A 218 -1.63 -9.64 -19.25
N GLY A 219 -1.25 -10.47 -18.28
CA GLY A 219 -1.04 -11.89 -18.57
C GLY A 219 -0.45 -12.72 -17.44
N SER A 220 0.44 -12.18 -16.60
CA SER A 220 1.12 -12.99 -15.57
C SER A 220 0.35 -13.12 -14.25
N GLY A 221 -0.73 -12.36 -14.06
CA GLY A 221 -1.61 -12.49 -12.91
C GLY A 221 -2.38 -13.82 -12.90
N GLN A 222 -2.66 -14.34 -11.70
CA GLN A 222 -3.54 -15.50 -11.51
C GLN A 222 -4.88 -15.24 -12.21
N VAL A 223 -5.34 -16.20 -13.01
CA VAL A 223 -6.64 -16.12 -13.68
C VAL A 223 -7.72 -15.87 -12.63
N CYS A 224 -8.54 -14.84 -12.85
CA CYS A 224 -9.62 -14.51 -11.93
C CYS A 224 -10.65 -15.66 -11.97
N ARG A 225 -10.75 -16.46 -10.91
CA ARG A 225 -11.70 -17.60 -10.86
C ARG A 225 -13.15 -17.18 -10.96
N SER A 226 -13.44 -15.92 -10.66
CA SER A 226 -14.78 -15.35 -10.69
C SER A 226 -15.31 -15.12 -12.10
N CYS A 227 -14.44 -14.78 -13.06
CA CYS A 227 -14.82 -14.63 -14.47
C CYS A 227 -14.08 -15.61 -15.37
N SER A 228 -13.37 -16.58 -14.79
CA SER A 228 -12.54 -17.57 -15.48
C SER A 228 -11.59 -16.99 -16.52
N GLY A 229 -11.07 -15.77 -16.30
CA GLY A 229 -10.18 -15.12 -17.27
C GLY A 229 -10.85 -14.20 -18.28
N LEU A 230 -12.18 -14.18 -18.35
CA LEU A 230 -12.91 -13.40 -19.36
C LEU A 230 -12.96 -11.90 -19.08
N GLY A 231 -12.71 -11.50 -17.82
CA GLY A 231 -12.83 -10.09 -17.41
C GLY A 231 -14.26 -9.58 -17.27
N VAL A 232 -15.24 -10.31 -17.80
CA VAL A 232 -16.67 -9.97 -17.74
C VAL A 232 -17.46 -11.08 -17.05
N LYS A 233 -18.52 -10.69 -16.35
CA LYS A 233 -19.53 -11.58 -15.77
C LYS A 233 -20.87 -11.32 -16.44
N VAL A 234 -21.72 -12.35 -16.48
CA VAL A 234 -23.12 -12.18 -16.88
C VAL A 234 -23.80 -11.25 -15.89
N CYS A 235 -24.56 -10.27 -16.39
CA CYS A 235 -25.27 -9.34 -15.54
C CYS A 235 -26.36 -10.09 -14.75
N ALA A 236 -26.28 -10.09 -13.42
CA ALA A 236 -27.24 -10.78 -12.57
C ALA A 236 -28.65 -10.17 -12.63
N ALA A 237 -28.77 -8.88 -12.97
CA ALA A 237 -30.06 -8.18 -13.00
C ALA A 237 -30.91 -8.49 -14.24
N CYS A 238 -30.28 -8.90 -15.34
CA CYS A 238 -30.97 -9.26 -16.59
C CYS A 238 -30.62 -10.66 -17.08
N GLU A 239 -29.88 -11.44 -16.30
CA GLU A 239 -29.43 -12.81 -16.64
C GLU A 239 -28.71 -12.90 -18.00
N GLY A 240 -28.08 -11.81 -18.45
CA GLY A 240 -27.40 -11.76 -19.75
C GLY A 240 -28.24 -11.24 -20.92
N THR A 241 -29.53 -10.99 -20.74
CA THR A 241 -30.44 -10.52 -21.81
C THR A 241 -30.25 -9.04 -22.16
N GLY A 242 -29.69 -8.25 -21.23
CA GLY A 242 -29.57 -6.80 -21.39
C GLY A 242 -30.87 -6.02 -21.13
N GLN A 243 -32.00 -6.68 -20.96
CA GLN A 243 -33.31 -6.06 -20.73
C GLN A 243 -33.77 -6.25 -19.29
N VAL A 244 -34.45 -5.25 -18.71
CA VAL A 244 -35.04 -5.37 -17.37
C VAL A 244 -36.30 -6.22 -17.46
N ARG A 245 -36.39 -7.29 -16.67
CA ARG A 245 -37.66 -8.00 -16.49
C ARG A 245 -38.60 -7.12 -15.67
N VAL A 246 -39.56 -6.50 -16.34
CA VAL A 246 -40.68 -5.83 -15.66
C VAL A 246 -41.59 -6.93 -15.13
N VAL A 247 -41.47 -7.23 -13.84
CA VAL A 247 -42.42 -8.12 -13.15
C VAL A 247 -43.69 -7.29 -12.95
N VAL A 248 -44.72 -7.57 -13.74
CA VAL A 248 -46.05 -7.01 -13.54
C VAL A 248 -46.69 -7.85 -12.43
N LEU A 249 -46.79 -7.24 -11.23
CA LEU A 249 -47.45 -7.82 -10.06
C LEU A 249 -48.96 -7.57 -10.09
#